data_AF-A0A925YDR7-F1
#
_entry.id   AF-A0A925YDR7-F1
#
_cell.length_a   1.000
_cell.length_b   1.000
_cell.length_c   1.000
_cell.angle_alpha   90.00
_cell.angle_beta   90.00
_cell.angle_gamma   90.00
#
_symmetry.space_group_name_H-M   'P 1'
#
loop_
_entity.id
_entity.type
_entity.pdbx_description
1 polymer ?
#
loop_
_entity_poly.entity_id
_entity_poly.type
_entity_poly.pdbx_seq_one_letter_code
_entity_poly.pdbx_strand_id
1 'polypeptide(L)'
;VDPGPGKRQAINLTERENQPLVGLDAVAVNPVTGVLAVLGAGTDNVLISQPRVSALLNGPARTVGTHPSAVVFLPDGRVVTADRLSDTLSFVLPAATGEQAGPTHTVSMGVPQRNTPSARGEVLFYSRALVPNNVAQGSASVYTCAACHADGQIDGRRHPSKRNRFFSMTKSCRGLRGTEPFLSLGKPDTFAAFADNIVSTHAQGALDAPETFDRYPVTLRLRAADTWMTVTLSPEDVRAALAAYMADIPVEPSPFVTPGRRTLTATQRRGLAIFRDNCAGCHQLVRSTPRGRTIRRGEIEASLIAGEVTLTSPRRHDVGTPVLGEGGNNPPSLRNVWAAAPYFSDGSAATLDAVLDRTDPNAKKIHAPQNAARPPIFPPAERAALLDFLKAL
;
A
#
# COMPACT_ATOMS: atom_id res chain seq x y z
N VAL A 1 -6.83 18.40 21.47
CA VAL A 1 -6.39 16.99 21.59
C VAL A 1 -5.49 16.73 20.41
N ASP A 2 -4.19 16.55 20.68
CA ASP A 2 -3.24 15.86 19.79
C ASP A 2 -3.96 14.62 19.21
N PRO A 3 -3.84 14.19 17.94
CA PRO A 3 -4.38 12.87 17.53
C PRO A 3 -3.81 11.71 18.38
N GLY A 4 -2.89 12.04 19.28
CA GLY A 4 -2.02 11.24 20.11
C GLY A 4 -0.61 11.43 19.56
N PRO A 5 0.44 11.37 20.39
CA PRO A 5 1.76 11.15 19.85
C PRO A 5 1.72 9.80 19.11
N GLY A 6 1.96 9.78 17.80
CA GLY A 6 2.26 8.55 17.05
C GLY A 6 3.60 7.92 17.48
N LYS A 7 4.05 8.19 18.69
CA LYS A 7 5.37 7.82 19.20
C LYS A 7 5.34 6.37 19.64
N ARG A 8 6.38 5.64 19.26
CA ARG A 8 6.58 4.26 19.69
C ARG A 8 8.01 4.06 20.16
N GLN A 9 8.15 3.51 21.35
CA GLN A 9 9.44 3.13 21.95
C GLN A 9 9.96 1.76 21.44
N ALA A 10 9.17 1.06 20.63
CA ALA A 10 9.47 -0.27 20.10
C ALA A 10 9.02 -0.38 18.64
N ILE A 11 9.72 -1.18 17.83
CA ILE A 11 9.30 -1.53 16.46
C ILE A 11 9.11 -3.05 16.39
N ASN A 12 8.09 -3.52 15.68
CA ASN A 12 7.86 -4.94 15.50
C ASN A 12 8.57 -5.40 14.21
N LEU A 13 9.60 -6.24 14.34
CA LEU A 13 10.40 -6.76 13.23
C LEU A 13 10.21 -8.26 12.98
N THR A 14 9.21 -8.90 13.59
CA THR A 14 9.04 -10.35 13.52
C THR A 14 8.48 -10.79 12.17
N GLU A 15 9.33 -11.30 11.28
CA GLU A 15 8.88 -11.83 9.96
C GLU A 15 8.19 -13.21 10.03
N ARG A 16 8.15 -13.85 11.20
CA ARG A 16 7.86 -15.30 11.33
C ARG A 16 6.50 -15.65 11.95
N GLU A 17 5.70 -14.68 12.36
CA GLU A 17 4.40 -14.94 12.98
C GLU A 17 3.25 -14.45 12.09
N ASN A 18 2.17 -15.23 12.00
CA ASN A 18 0.94 -14.86 11.29
C ASN A 18 0.12 -13.76 12.01
N GLN A 19 0.75 -12.94 12.84
CA GLN A 19 0.11 -11.83 13.56
C GLN A 19 0.23 -10.54 12.74
N PRO A 20 -0.76 -9.62 12.78
CA PRO A 20 -0.65 -8.33 12.10
C PRO A 20 0.48 -7.47 12.70
N LEU A 21 1.39 -6.99 11.85
CA LEU A 21 2.63 -6.31 12.23
C LEU A 21 2.60 -4.83 11.80
N VAL A 22 3.28 -3.98 12.57
CA VAL A 22 3.62 -2.62 12.13
C VAL A 22 4.68 -2.70 11.03
N GLY A 23 4.44 -2.08 9.88
CA GLY A 23 5.41 -1.98 8.79
C GLY A 23 6.66 -1.16 9.18
N LEU A 24 7.81 -1.57 8.65
CA LEU A 24 9.03 -0.77 8.64
C LEU A 24 8.97 0.15 7.40
N ASP A 25 8.96 1.47 7.60
CA ASP A 25 8.92 2.42 6.48
C ASP A 25 10.33 2.75 5.97
N ALA A 26 11.31 2.91 6.89
CA ALA A 26 12.69 3.13 6.49
C ALA A 26 13.69 2.74 7.58
N VAL A 27 14.92 2.45 7.16
CA VAL A 27 16.08 2.24 8.03
C VAL A 27 17.31 2.92 7.44
N ALA A 28 18.10 3.57 8.29
CA ALA A 28 19.43 4.03 7.96
C ALA A 28 20.45 3.42 8.94
N VAL A 29 21.66 3.21 8.45
CA VAL A 29 22.79 2.72 9.24
C VAL A 29 23.86 3.80 9.26
N ASN A 30 24.34 4.16 10.44
CA ASN A 30 25.52 5.01 10.55
C ASN A 30 26.75 4.18 10.14
N PRO A 31 27.48 4.56 9.08
CA PRO A 31 28.56 3.74 8.56
C PRO A 31 29.80 3.66 9.48
N VAL A 32 29.92 4.59 10.43
CA VAL A 32 31.05 4.64 11.37
C VAL A 32 30.75 3.85 12.65
N THR A 33 29.54 4.01 13.19
CA THR A 33 29.18 3.45 14.51
C THR A 33 28.31 2.19 14.44
N GLY A 34 27.73 1.88 13.28
CA GLY A 34 26.77 0.79 13.12
C GLY A 34 25.40 1.03 13.78
N VAL A 35 25.18 2.21 14.36
CA VAL A 35 23.89 2.61 14.95
C VAL A 35 22.81 2.67 13.87
N LEU A 36 21.61 2.19 14.20
CA LEU A 36 20.44 2.22 13.34
C LEU A 36 19.56 3.44 13.66
N ALA A 37 18.98 4.04 12.63
CA ALA A 37 17.83 4.92 12.73
C ALA A 37 16.67 4.27 11.98
N VAL A 38 15.54 4.06 12.65
CA VAL A 38 14.44 3.21 12.18
C VAL A 38 13.12 3.95 12.27
N LEU A 39 12.34 3.92 11.19
CA LEU A 39 11.01 4.52 11.09
C LEU A 39 9.94 3.45 11.00
N GLY A 40 8.94 3.52 11.88
CA GLY A 40 7.77 2.65 11.82
C GLY A 40 6.63 3.31 11.06
N ALA A 41 5.88 2.52 10.30
CA ALA A 41 4.70 2.99 9.59
C ALA A 41 3.68 3.63 10.54
N GLY A 42 3.22 4.83 10.19
CA GLY A 42 2.21 5.54 10.98
C GLY A 42 2.71 6.11 12.30
N THR A 43 4.02 6.22 12.47
CA THR A 43 4.63 6.83 13.67
C THR A 43 5.03 8.29 13.42
N ASP A 44 5.24 9.06 14.49
CA ASP A 44 5.75 10.45 14.43
C ASP A 44 7.12 10.56 15.12
N ASN A 45 7.90 9.47 15.03
CA ASN A 45 9.19 9.37 15.69
C ASN A 45 10.19 8.56 14.87
N VAL A 46 11.47 8.79 15.16
CA VAL A 46 12.57 7.91 14.76
C VAL A 46 13.10 7.17 15.98
N LEU A 47 13.31 5.86 15.85
CA LEU A 47 13.99 5.05 16.85
C LEU A 47 15.48 5.01 16.51
N ILE A 48 16.35 5.44 17.42
CA ILE A 48 17.80 5.42 17.21
C ILE A 48 18.43 4.45 18.20
N SER A 49 18.99 3.34 17.72
CA SER A 49 19.48 2.29 18.61
C SER A 49 20.58 1.43 17.99
N GLN A 50 21.28 0.68 18.83
CA GLN A 50 22.23 -0.34 18.39
C GLN A 50 21.51 -1.47 17.63
N PRO A 51 22.17 -2.19 16.71
CA PRO A 51 21.59 -3.27 15.92
C PRO A 51 21.39 -4.56 16.74
N ARG A 52 20.69 -4.46 17.88
CA ARG A 52 20.33 -5.57 18.76
C ARG A 52 18.83 -5.54 18.98
N VAL A 53 18.16 -6.69 18.85
CA VAL A 53 16.69 -6.81 19.00
C VAL A 53 16.22 -6.21 20.32
N SER A 54 16.88 -6.53 21.44
CA SER A 54 16.54 -5.97 22.76
C SER A 54 16.66 -4.45 22.83
N ALA A 55 17.63 -3.88 22.11
CA ALA A 55 17.85 -2.44 22.04
C ALA A 55 16.87 -1.75 21.07
N LEU A 56 16.38 -2.44 20.04
CA LEU A 56 15.35 -1.93 19.13
C LEU A 56 13.95 -2.00 19.73
N LEU A 57 13.69 -2.98 20.60
CA LEU A 57 12.42 -3.09 21.32
C LEU A 57 12.28 -2.07 22.46
N ASN A 58 13.38 -1.53 22.96
CA ASN A 58 13.39 -0.62 24.12
C ASN A 58 14.23 0.66 23.86
N GLY A 59 14.49 0.97 22.59
CA GLY A 59 15.41 2.04 22.22
C GLY A 59 14.80 3.43 22.40
N PRO A 60 15.62 4.48 22.50
CA PRO A 60 15.11 5.84 22.61
C PRO A 60 14.43 6.28 21.31
N ALA A 61 13.16 6.65 21.42
CA ALA A 61 12.38 7.27 20.37
C ALA A 61 12.53 8.80 20.41
N ARG A 62 12.76 9.43 19.25
CA ARG A 62 12.85 10.89 19.09
C ARG A 62 11.69 11.40 18.27
N THR A 63 11.04 12.45 18.76
CA THR A 63 9.93 13.07 18.03
C THR A 63 10.46 13.76 16.78
N VAL A 64 9.78 13.59 15.66
CA VAL A 64 10.05 14.29 14.40
C VAL A 64 8.76 14.93 13.88
N GLY A 65 8.69 15.29 12.60
CA GLY A 65 7.44 15.70 11.98
C GLY A 65 6.43 14.55 11.88
N THR A 66 5.39 14.74 11.07
CA THR A 66 4.29 13.77 10.99
C THR A 66 4.55 12.73 9.91
N HIS A 67 4.49 11.45 10.28
CA HIS A 67 4.74 10.30 9.42
C HIS A 67 6.05 10.40 8.60
N PRO A 68 7.22 10.20 9.22
CA PRO A 68 8.49 10.18 8.51
C PRO A 68 8.57 8.96 7.58
N SER A 69 8.92 9.19 6.32
CA SER A 69 8.97 8.15 5.27
C SER A 69 10.39 7.77 4.84
N ALA A 70 11.38 8.62 5.14
CA ALA A 70 12.78 8.35 4.87
C ALA A 70 13.65 8.88 5.99
N VAL A 71 14.80 8.23 6.20
CA VAL A 71 15.77 8.62 7.23
C VAL A 71 17.19 8.45 6.71
N VAL A 72 18.09 9.35 7.10
CA VAL A 72 19.53 9.29 6.79
C VAL A 72 20.37 9.75 7.98
N PHE A 73 21.61 9.26 8.06
CA PHE A 73 22.64 9.83 8.90
C PHE A 73 23.46 10.85 8.11
N LEU A 74 23.71 12.02 8.69
CA LEU A 74 24.65 13.00 8.18
C LEU A 74 26.08 12.68 8.63
N PRO A 75 27.10 13.20 7.93
CA PRO A 75 28.52 12.99 8.31
C PRO A 75 28.87 13.46 9.72
N ASP A 76 28.16 14.46 10.24
CA ASP A 76 28.33 14.99 11.60
C ASP A 76 27.60 14.17 12.69
N GLY A 77 26.98 13.05 12.29
CA GLY A 77 26.26 12.15 13.19
C GLY A 77 24.80 12.52 13.45
N ARG A 78 24.30 13.67 12.96
CA ARG A 78 22.86 13.98 13.03
C ARG A 78 22.04 12.99 12.21
N VAL A 79 20.80 12.78 12.62
CA VAL A 79 19.80 12.03 11.87
C VAL A 79 18.81 13.01 11.26
N VAL A 80 18.47 12.81 9.99
CA VAL A 80 17.46 13.60 9.29
C VAL A 80 16.35 12.69 8.83
N THR A 81 15.10 13.07 9.12
CA THR A 81 13.90 12.41 8.58
C THR A 81 13.23 13.28 7.55
N ALA A 82 12.64 12.66 6.51
CA ALA A 82 11.70 13.30 5.60
C ALA A 82 10.28 13.00 6.06
N ASP A 83 9.57 14.02 6.51
CA ASP A 83 8.28 13.89 7.18
C ASP A 83 7.12 14.12 6.19
N ARG A 84 6.48 13.03 5.75
CA ARG A 84 5.52 12.99 4.63
C ARG A 84 4.33 13.91 4.86
N LEU A 85 3.71 13.87 6.05
CA LEU A 85 2.45 14.57 6.26
C LEU A 85 2.65 16.04 6.63
N SER A 86 3.82 16.42 7.15
CA SER A 86 4.13 17.80 7.53
C SER A 86 4.91 18.58 6.47
N ASP A 87 5.36 17.95 5.39
CA ASP A 87 6.29 18.53 4.41
C ASP A 87 7.52 19.17 5.07
N THR A 88 8.17 18.42 5.96
CA THR A 88 9.35 18.88 6.70
C THR A 88 10.53 17.93 6.58
N LEU A 89 11.74 18.46 6.76
CA LEU A 89 12.91 17.69 7.17
C LEU A 89 13.18 17.96 8.65
N SER A 90 13.22 16.93 9.48
CA SER A 90 13.50 17.05 10.91
C SER A 90 14.89 16.55 11.25
N PHE A 91 15.68 17.39 11.95
CA PHE A 91 17.06 17.10 12.34
C PHE A 91 17.14 16.76 13.83
N VAL A 92 17.56 15.55 14.17
CA VAL A 92 17.69 15.08 15.56
C VAL A 92 19.11 14.64 15.88
N LEU A 93 19.50 14.77 17.15
CA LEU A 93 20.78 14.27 17.67
C LEU A 93 20.61 12.84 18.22
N PRO A 94 21.52 11.90 17.89
CA PRO A 94 21.45 10.53 18.43
C PRO A 94 21.52 10.47 19.97
N ALA A 95 22.40 11.28 20.57
CA ALA A 95 22.85 11.15 21.95
C ALA A 95 22.12 12.02 22.99
N ALA A 96 21.04 12.72 22.63
CA ALA A 96 20.34 13.59 23.58
C ALA A 96 19.65 12.78 24.70
N THR A 97 20.20 12.70 25.90
CA THR A 97 19.56 12.00 27.03
C THR A 97 18.23 12.68 27.40
N GLY A 98 17.15 11.90 27.50
CA GLY A 98 15.80 12.36 27.88
C GLY A 98 14.69 11.94 26.90
N GLU A 99 13.47 11.71 27.41
CA GLU A 99 12.29 11.22 26.64
C GLU A 99 11.70 12.26 25.66
N GLN A 100 12.19 13.50 25.65
CA GLN A 100 11.61 14.63 24.89
C GLN A 100 12.61 15.41 24.02
N ALA A 101 13.66 14.79 23.49
CA ALA A 101 14.47 15.45 22.47
C ALA A 101 13.70 15.47 21.13
N GLY A 102 12.95 16.54 20.89
CA GLY A 102 12.37 16.89 19.59
C GLY A 102 13.45 17.29 18.59
N PRO A 103 13.06 17.72 17.37
CA PRO A 103 14.02 18.17 16.36
C PRO A 103 14.82 19.39 16.87
N THR A 104 16.13 19.33 16.69
CA THR A 104 17.04 20.47 16.91
C THR A 104 16.87 21.55 15.85
N HIS A 105 16.42 21.16 14.67
CA HIS A 105 16.14 22.04 13.55
C HIS A 105 15.11 21.37 12.63
N THR A 106 14.27 22.17 11.99
CA THR A 106 13.28 21.70 11.01
C THR A 106 13.34 22.60 9.78
N VAL A 107 13.44 21.99 8.61
CA VAL A 107 13.38 22.69 7.31
C VAL A 107 12.00 22.44 6.70
N SER A 108 11.32 23.50 6.28
CA SER A 108 10.05 23.38 5.57
C SER A 108 10.31 23.10 4.09
N MET A 109 9.78 22.00 3.57
CA MET A 109 9.81 21.66 2.14
C MET A 109 8.59 22.20 1.38
N GLY A 110 7.55 22.58 2.13
CA GLY A 110 6.31 23.13 1.65
C GLY A 110 5.36 23.37 2.81
N VAL A 111 4.22 24.00 2.52
CA VAL A 111 3.10 24.07 3.46
C VAL A 111 1.98 23.23 2.89
N PRO A 112 1.66 22.06 3.49
CA PRO A 112 0.65 21.18 2.94
C PRO A 112 -0.73 21.83 3.06
N GLN A 113 -1.40 22.07 1.94
CA GLN A 113 -2.78 22.55 1.95
C GLN A 113 -3.75 21.38 2.09
N ARG A 114 -4.18 21.10 3.31
CA ARG A 114 -5.08 19.98 3.65
C ARG A 114 -6.57 20.36 3.57
N ASN A 115 -6.94 21.11 2.53
CA ASN A 115 -8.26 21.74 2.39
C ASN A 115 -9.29 20.86 1.66
N THR A 116 -8.86 19.82 0.97
CA THR A 116 -9.75 18.91 0.22
C THR A 116 -10.05 17.64 1.02
N PRO A 117 -11.18 16.95 0.75
CA PRO A 117 -11.46 15.63 1.34
C PRO A 117 -10.33 14.63 1.08
N SER A 118 -9.79 14.59 -0.13
CA SER A 118 -8.67 13.71 -0.52
C SER A 118 -7.41 13.99 0.31
N ALA A 119 -7.04 15.26 0.50
CA ALA A 119 -5.88 15.63 1.31
C ALA A 119 -6.05 15.29 2.80
N ARG A 120 -7.28 15.31 3.32
CA ARG A 120 -7.60 14.85 4.68
C ARG A 120 -7.61 13.32 4.78
N GLY A 121 -8.06 12.64 3.73
CA GLY A 121 -8.00 11.19 3.59
C GLY A 121 -6.57 10.66 3.58
N GLU A 122 -5.62 11.39 3.00
CA GLU A 122 -4.19 11.07 3.08
C GLU A 122 -3.70 11.05 4.53
N VAL A 123 -4.07 12.07 5.32
CA VAL A 123 -3.73 12.12 6.75
C VAL A 123 -4.32 10.92 7.49
N LEU A 124 -5.58 10.55 7.22
CA LEU A 124 -6.21 9.37 7.81
C LEU A 124 -5.53 8.06 7.39
N PHE A 125 -5.09 7.96 6.14
CA PHE A 125 -4.45 6.76 5.59
C PHE A 125 -3.07 6.49 6.23
N TYR A 126 -2.29 7.56 6.43
CA TYR A 126 -0.92 7.45 6.94
C TYR A 126 -0.79 7.65 8.45
N SER A 127 -1.83 8.07 9.18
CA SER A 127 -1.71 8.32 10.62
C SER A 127 -2.64 7.44 11.46
N ARG A 128 -2.35 7.35 12.76
CA ARG A 128 -3.21 6.69 13.75
C ARG A 128 -4.56 7.41 13.92
N ALA A 129 -4.73 8.61 13.37
CA ALA A 129 -5.94 9.40 13.55
C ALA A 129 -7.20 8.69 13.04
N LEU A 130 -7.10 7.74 12.12
CA LEU A 130 -8.25 6.92 11.69
C LEU A 130 -8.80 6.01 12.79
N VAL A 131 -7.95 5.58 13.73
CA VAL A 131 -8.30 4.63 14.80
C VAL A 131 -7.86 5.14 16.18
N PRO A 132 -8.35 6.33 16.61
CA PRO A 132 -7.93 6.99 17.85
C PRO A 132 -8.22 6.13 19.09
N ASN A 133 -9.28 5.33 19.03
CA ASN A 133 -9.70 4.44 20.11
C ASN A 133 -9.16 3.01 19.98
N ASN A 134 -8.14 2.77 19.14
CA ASN A 134 -7.56 1.43 19.02
C ASN A 134 -6.94 0.99 20.34
N VAL A 135 -7.51 -0.04 20.95
CA VAL A 135 -7.08 -0.61 22.25
C VAL A 135 -5.92 -1.60 22.12
N ALA A 136 -5.50 -1.93 20.89
CA ALA A 136 -4.40 -2.84 20.63
C ALA A 136 -3.12 -2.42 21.38
N GLN A 137 -2.54 -3.36 22.14
CA GLN A 137 -1.33 -3.16 22.93
C GLN A 137 -0.11 -3.79 22.25
N GLY A 138 1.08 -3.35 22.68
CA GLY A 138 2.34 -3.99 22.30
C GLY A 138 2.67 -3.90 20.81
N SER A 139 2.91 -5.04 20.17
CA SER A 139 3.42 -5.14 18.81
C SER A 139 2.37 -4.94 17.71
N ALA A 140 1.09 -4.96 18.10
CA ALA A 140 -0.08 -4.75 17.25
C ALA A 140 -0.69 -3.34 17.40
N SER A 141 -0.09 -2.46 18.21
CA SER A 141 -0.74 -1.23 18.66
C SER A 141 -0.96 -0.18 17.57
N VAL A 142 -0.26 -0.22 16.44
CA VAL A 142 -0.39 0.77 15.36
C VAL A 142 -0.96 0.12 14.11
N TYR A 143 -2.25 0.38 13.86
CA TYR A 143 -2.96 -0.09 12.68
C TYR A 143 -3.39 1.10 11.82
N THR A 144 -2.48 1.57 10.96
CA THR A 144 -2.80 2.55 9.91
C THR A 144 -2.93 1.82 8.57
N CYS A 145 -3.58 2.44 7.58
CA CYS A 145 -3.63 1.84 6.25
C CYS A 145 -2.21 1.63 5.70
N ALA A 146 -1.32 2.60 5.94
CA ALA A 146 0.08 2.58 5.50
C ALA A 146 0.91 1.44 6.09
N ALA A 147 0.54 0.88 7.25
CA ALA A 147 1.26 -0.24 7.85
C ALA A 147 1.23 -1.51 6.97
N CYS A 148 0.13 -1.72 6.24
CA CYS A 148 -0.03 -2.81 5.28
C CYS A 148 0.09 -2.34 3.81
N HIS A 149 -0.10 -1.03 3.59
CA HIS A 149 -0.09 -0.39 2.27
C HIS A 149 0.94 0.75 2.22
N ALA A 150 2.23 0.40 2.39
CA ALA A 150 3.33 1.35 2.35
C ALA A 150 3.31 2.13 1.02
N ASP A 151 3.18 3.46 1.08
CA ASP A 151 2.96 4.33 -0.10
C ASP A 151 1.83 3.85 -1.03
N GLY A 152 0.78 3.27 -0.47
CA GLY A 152 -0.33 2.68 -1.22
C GLY A 152 -0.01 1.36 -1.92
N GLN A 153 1.21 0.83 -1.78
CA GLN A 153 1.59 -0.48 -2.32
C GLN A 153 1.16 -1.62 -1.40
N ILE A 154 1.84 -2.76 -1.46
CA ILE A 154 1.64 -3.92 -0.60
C ILE A 154 2.90 -4.16 0.23
N ASP A 155 2.73 -4.65 1.44
CA ASP A 155 3.84 -5.02 2.32
C ASP A 155 4.40 -6.44 2.05
N GLY A 156 3.84 -7.13 1.05
CA GLY A 156 4.24 -8.47 0.68
C GLY A 156 3.86 -9.56 1.69
N ARG A 157 2.92 -9.27 2.61
CA ARG A 157 2.49 -10.22 3.65
C ARG A 157 1.01 -10.57 3.52
N ARG A 158 0.64 -11.67 4.19
CA ARG A 158 -0.76 -12.07 4.38
C ARG A 158 -1.29 -11.42 5.64
N HIS A 159 -2.47 -10.82 5.53
CA HIS A 159 -3.16 -10.19 6.64
C HIS A 159 -4.52 -10.85 6.88
N PRO A 160 -4.97 -10.90 8.15
CA PRO A 160 -6.32 -11.34 8.42
C PRO A 160 -7.32 -10.41 7.73
N SER A 161 -8.31 -10.99 7.08
CA SER A 161 -9.27 -10.31 6.22
C SER A 161 -10.69 -10.68 6.62
N LYS A 162 -11.64 -9.78 6.32
CA LYS A 162 -13.07 -9.95 6.62
C LYS A 162 -13.31 -10.31 8.10
N ARG A 163 -12.82 -9.47 9.02
CA ARG A 163 -12.89 -9.70 10.48
C ARG A 163 -12.26 -11.04 10.87
N ASN A 164 -11.01 -11.26 10.46
CA ASN A 164 -10.20 -12.44 10.78
C ASN A 164 -10.76 -13.81 10.30
N ARG A 165 -11.63 -13.83 9.29
CA ARG A 165 -12.21 -15.09 8.77
C ARG A 165 -11.28 -15.88 7.86
N PHE A 166 -10.35 -15.21 7.21
CA PHE A 166 -9.32 -15.83 6.38
C PHE A 166 -8.11 -14.91 6.29
N PHE A 167 -6.98 -15.45 5.80
CA PHE A 167 -5.78 -14.67 5.51
C PHE A 167 -5.66 -14.48 4.00
N SER A 168 -5.31 -13.26 3.57
CA SER A 168 -4.99 -13.01 2.17
C SER A 168 -3.91 -11.94 2.03
N MET A 169 -3.21 -11.97 0.90
CA MET A 169 -2.30 -10.92 0.49
C MET A 169 -3.04 -9.57 0.45
N THR A 170 -2.36 -8.53 0.93
CA THR A 170 -2.74 -7.13 0.68
C THR A 170 -2.77 -6.88 -0.83
N LYS A 171 -3.61 -5.95 -1.27
CA LYS A 171 -3.63 -5.46 -2.66
C LYS A 171 -3.20 -4.01 -2.71
N SER A 172 -2.60 -3.60 -3.83
CA SER A 172 -2.24 -2.20 -4.01
C SER A 172 -3.48 -1.31 -3.93
N CYS A 173 -3.36 -0.20 -3.21
CA CYS A 173 -4.32 0.89 -3.19
C CYS A 173 -4.06 1.90 -4.32
N ARG A 174 -3.02 1.70 -5.14
CA ARG A 174 -2.70 2.56 -6.28
C ARG A 174 -3.61 2.28 -7.46
N GLY A 175 -4.11 3.36 -8.09
CA GLY A 175 -4.88 3.25 -9.31
C GLY A 175 -6.16 2.45 -9.17
N LEU A 176 -6.84 2.52 -8.03
CA LEU A 176 -8.08 1.78 -7.77
C LEU A 176 -9.24 2.24 -8.66
N ARG A 177 -9.21 3.49 -9.12
CA ARG A 177 -10.28 4.05 -9.95
C ARG A 177 -10.49 3.19 -11.22
N GLY A 178 -11.74 2.80 -11.46
CA GLY A 178 -12.12 1.97 -12.60
C GLY A 178 -11.82 0.48 -12.43
N THR A 179 -11.39 0.03 -11.24
CA THR A 179 -11.19 -1.38 -10.88
C THR A 179 -12.36 -1.97 -10.09
N GLU A 180 -13.46 -1.22 -9.95
CA GLU A 180 -14.68 -1.67 -9.30
C GLU A 180 -15.25 -2.95 -9.94
N PRO A 181 -15.87 -3.85 -9.16
CA PRO A 181 -15.96 -3.84 -7.71
C PRO A 181 -14.66 -4.27 -7.02
N PHE A 182 -14.45 -3.80 -5.79
CA PHE A 182 -13.21 -3.96 -5.04
C PHE A 182 -13.10 -5.31 -4.32
N LEU A 183 -11.93 -5.53 -3.70
CA LEU A 183 -11.55 -6.74 -2.95
C LEU A 183 -11.53 -8.03 -3.80
N SER A 184 -10.89 -9.09 -3.29
CA SER A 184 -10.97 -10.42 -3.93
C SER A 184 -12.41 -10.92 -4.01
N LEU A 185 -13.30 -10.37 -3.17
CA LEU A 185 -14.70 -10.75 -3.08
C LEU A 185 -15.57 -10.16 -4.20
N GLY A 186 -15.02 -9.24 -5.02
CA GLY A 186 -15.78 -8.54 -6.05
C GLY A 186 -16.93 -7.72 -5.48
N LYS A 187 -16.68 -7.10 -4.33
CA LYS A 187 -17.56 -6.14 -3.63
C LYS A 187 -16.75 -5.44 -2.55
N PRO A 188 -17.07 -4.18 -2.21
CA PRO A 188 -18.19 -3.38 -2.74
C PRO A 188 -17.88 -2.72 -4.09
N ASP A 189 -18.86 -2.09 -4.72
CA ASP A 189 -18.83 -1.55 -6.09
C ASP A 189 -18.67 -0.03 -6.17
N THR A 190 -18.57 0.66 -5.03
CA THR A 190 -18.34 2.10 -4.95
C THR A 190 -17.27 2.43 -3.91
N PHE A 191 -16.52 3.52 -4.11
CA PHE A 191 -15.52 3.97 -3.15
C PHE A 191 -16.11 4.30 -1.79
N ALA A 192 -17.33 4.84 -1.73
CA ALA A 192 -18.02 5.14 -0.48
C ALA A 192 -18.29 3.86 0.32
N ALA A 193 -18.90 2.84 -0.33
CA ALA A 193 -19.11 1.55 0.32
C ALA A 193 -17.80 0.82 0.63
N PHE A 194 -16.74 1.05 -0.16
CA PHE A 194 -15.42 0.49 0.09
C PHE A 194 -14.75 1.08 1.32
N ALA A 195 -14.74 2.41 1.44
CA ALA A 195 -14.27 3.09 2.64
C ALA A 195 -15.09 2.65 3.87
N ASP A 196 -16.42 2.56 3.72
CA ASP A 196 -17.29 2.07 4.78
C ASP A 196 -16.92 0.64 5.24
N ASN A 197 -16.73 -0.26 4.27
CA ASN A 197 -16.34 -1.63 4.54
C ASN A 197 -14.96 -1.74 5.20
N ILE A 198 -13.96 -0.99 4.74
CA ILE A 198 -12.60 -1.09 5.26
C ILE A 198 -12.54 -0.53 6.67
N VAL A 199 -13.09 0.67 6.92
CA VAL A 199 -13.12 1.26 8.27
C VAL A 199 -13.84 0.31 9.25
N SER A 200 -14.94 -0.30 8.83
CA SER A 200 -15.74 -1.23 9.67
C SER A 200 -15.16 -2.65 9.83
N THR A 201 -14.07 -2.99 9.16
CA THR A 201 -13.49 -4.35 9.23
C THR A 201 -12.02 -4.37 9.63
N HIS A 202 -11.31 -3.25 9.45
CA HIS A 202 -9.88 -3.13 9.71
C HIS A 202 -9.58 -2.50 11.06
N ALA A 203 -10.50 -1.74 11.66
CA ALA A 203 -10.32 -1.30 13.03
C ALA A 203 -10.64 -2.46 14.00
N GLN A 204 -9.62 -2.93 14.72
CA GLN A 204 -9.71 -4.07 15.66
C GLN A 204 -10.76 -3.87 16.77
N GLY A 205 -11.17 -2.63 17.02
CA GLY A 205 -12.29 -2.30 17.91
C GLY A 205 -13.62 -2.95 17.51
N ALA A 206 -13.74 -3.47 16.29
CA ALA A 206 -14.90 -4.27 15.87
C ALA A 206 -15.08 -5.55 16.69
N LEU A 207 -14.01 -6.07 17.31
CA LEU A 207 -14.08 -7.27 18.16
C LEU A 207 -14.74 -6.98 19.51
N ASP A 208 -14.51 -5.79 20.06
CA ASP A 208 -14.95 -5.42 21.41
C ASP A 208 -16.25 -4.59 21.40
N ALA A 209 -16.43 -3.72 20.41
CA ALA A 209 -17.56 -2.80 20.33
C ALA A 209 -18.08 -2.64 18.88
N PRO A 210 -18.56 -3.72 18.23
CA PRO A 210 -18.88 -3.78 16.79
C PRO A 210 -19.90 -2.76 16.29
N GLU A 211 -20.69 -2.15 17.18
CA GLU A 211 -21.73 -1.19 16.81
C GLU A 211 -21.27 0.27 16.84
N THR A 212 -20.16 0.58 17.52
CA THR A 212 -19.75 1.96 17.81
C THR A 212 -18.28 2.27 17.53
N PHE A 213 -17.43 1.26 17.37
CA PHE A 213 -15.97 1.43 17.18
C PHE A 213 -15.53 2.21 15.94
N ASP A 214 -16.43 2.48 15.01
CA ASP A 214 -16.17 3.23 13.78
C ASP A 214 -17.15 4.41 13.58
N ARG A 215 -17.86 4.78 14.65
CA ARG A 215 -18.90 5.81 14.68
C ARG A 215 -18.57 6.97 15.63
N TYR A 216 -17.31 7.39 15.67
CA TYR A 216 -16.87 8.55 16.44
C TYR A 216 -16.29 9.64 15.54
N PRO A 217 -16.38 10.92 15.95
CA PRO A 217 -15.67 11.98 15.27
C PRO A 217 -14.15 11.80 15.41
N VAL A 218 -13.41 12.22 14.38
CA VAL A 218 -11.95 12.17 14.35
C VAL A 218 -11.40 13.59 14.27
N THR A 219 -10.52 13.96 15.20
CA THR A 219 -9.80 15.23 15.14
C THR A 219 -8.45 15.05 14.47
N LEU A 220 -8.29 15.70 13.32
CA LEU A 220 -7.01 15.82 12.62
C LEU A 220 -6.27 17.06 13.09
N ARG A 221 -4.95 16.94 13.27
CA ARG A 221 -4.05 18.07 13.45
C ARG A 221 -3.29 18.30 12.14
N LEU A 222 -3.46 19.47 11.55
CA LEU A 222 -2.99 19.81 10.22
C LEU A 222 -1.99 20.97 10.31
N ARG A 223 -0.88 20.87 9.59
CA ARG A 223 0.07 21.99 9.50
C ARG A 223 -0.53 23.10 8.63
N ALA A 224 -0.49 24.33 9.11
CA ALA A 224 -1.00 25.52 8.43
C ALA A 224 0.04 26.64 8.53
N ALA A 225 0.80 26.82 7.45
CA ALA A 225 2.01 27.67 7.41
C ALA A 225 2.99 27.31 8.55
N ASP A 226 3.34 28.29 9.38
CA ASP A 226 4.21 28.12 10.54
C ASP A 226 3.45 27.68 11.81
N THR A 227 2.16 27.35 11.68
CA THR A 227 1.29 26.98 12.80
C THR A 227 0.65 25.60 12.60
N TRP A 228 -0.11 25.16 13.59
CA TRP A 228 -0.94 23.96 13.52
C TRP A 228 -2.39 24.31 13.78
N MET A 229 -3.29 23.73 13.00
CA MET A 229 -4.73 23.82 13.23
C MET A 229 -5.32 22.43 13.51
N THR A 230 -6.51 22.40 14.09
CA THR A 230 -7.27 21.17 14.29
C THR A 230 -8.56 21.20 13.48
N VAL A 231 -8.91 20.09 12.86
CA VAL A 231 -10.17 19.88 12.14
C VAL A 231 -10.81 18.62 12.67
N THR A 232 -12.04 18.72 13.17
CA THR A 232 -12.81 17.55 13.59
C THR A 232 -13.76 17.14 12.46
N LEU A 233 -13.66 15.88 12.05
CA LEU A 233 -14.49 15.24 11.04
C LEU A 233 -15.57 14.41 11.71
N SER A 234 -16.79 14.45 11.16
CA SER A 234 -17.83 13.49 11.52
C SER A 234 -17.46 12.07 11.02
N PRO A 235 -18.09 11.00 11.53
CA PRO A 235 -17.87 9.65 11.00
C PRO A 235 -18.12 9.53 9.48
N GLU A 236 -19.09 10.28 8.95
CA GLU A 236 -19.39 10.34 7.53
C GLU A 236 -18.25 11.03 6.75
N ASP A 237 -17.78 12.17 7.25
CA ASP A 237 -16.66 12.90 6.63
C ASP A 237 -15.36 12.10 6.63
N VAL A 238 -15.11 11.27 7.66
CA VAL A 238 -13.96 10.36 7.71
C VAL A 238 -14.02 9.37 6.55
N ARG A 239 -15.18 8.73 6.32
CA ARG A 239 -15.36 7.77 5.22
C ARG A 239 -15.28 8.44 3.86
N ALA A 240 -15.90 9.62 3.72
CA ALA A 240 -15.84 10.40 2.49
C ALA A 240 -14.41 10.86 2.16
N ALA A 241 -13.65 11.33 3.15
CA ALA A 241 -12.26 11.71 2.98
C ALA A 241 -11.38 10.52 2.57
N LEU A 242 -11.52 9.37 3.25
CA LEU A 242 -10.78 8.15 2.90
C LEU A 242 -11.15 7.63 1.51
N ALA A 243 -12.43 7.64 1.15
CA ALA A 243 -12.92 7.28 -0.19
C ALA A 243 -12.31 8.18 -1.26
N ALA A 244 -12.29 9.50 -1.03
CA ALA A 244 -11.71 10.47 -1.96
C ALA A 244 -10.21 10.23 -2.15
N TYR A 245 -9.46 10.02 -1.06
CA TYR A 245 -8.03 9.75 -1.13
C TYR A 245 -7.73 8.45 -1.90
N MET A 246 -8.39 7.34 -1.55
CA MET A 246 -8.20 6.05 -2.24
C MET A 246 -8.53 6.11 -3.74
N ALA A 247 -9.46 6.98 -4.14
CA ALA A 247 -9.80 7.19 -5.55
C ALA A 247 -8.78 8.02 -6.34
N ASP A 248 -7.92 8.75 -5.62
CA ASP A 248 -6.93 9.68 -6.18
C ASP A 248 -5.49 9.16 -6.09
N ILE A 249 -5.24 8.05 -5.36
CA ILE A 249 -3.90 7.44 -5.32
C ILE A 249 -3.49 7.02 -6.75
N PRO A 250 -2.43 7.63 -7.31
CA PRO A 250 -2.07 7.41 -8.70
C PRO A 250 -1.47 6.03 -8.93
N VAL A 251 -1.55 5.55 -10.17
CA VAL A 251 -0.73 4.43 -10.63
C VAL A 251 0.73 4.84 -10.59
N GLU A 252 1.60 3.99 -10.06
CA GLU A 252 3.04 4.23 -10.06
C GLU A 252 3.60 4.04 -11.48
N PRO A 253 4.39 4.97 -12.04
CA PRO A 253 5.08 4.71 -13.29
C PRO A 253 5.99 3.49 -13.17
N SER A 254 5.91 2.57 -14.14
CA SER A 254 6.79 1.40 -14.11
C SER A 254 8.26 1.79 -14.24
N PRO A 255 9.17 1.28 -13.39
CA PRO A 255 10.61 1.51 -13.50
C PRO A 255 11.22 0.81 -14.72
N PHE A 256 10.48 -0.10 -15.36
CA PHE A 256 10.85 -0.77 -16.62
C PHE A 256 10.44 0.05 -17.86
N VAL A 257 9.88 1.25 -17.64
CA VAL A 257 9.48 2.20 -18.67
C VAL A 257 10.30 3.46 -18.48
N THR A 258 11.09 3.82 -19.49
CA THR A 258 11.82 5.10 -19.48
C THR A 258 10.83 6.27 -19.29
N PRO A 259 11.07 7.20 -18.35
CA PRO A 259 10.21 8.34 -18.12
C PRO A 259 9.88 9.09 -19.42
N GLY A 260 8.60 9.44 -19.61
CA GLY A 260 8.11 10.14 -20.80
C GLY A 260 7.83 9.24 -22.02
N ARG A 261 8.21 7.96 -22.01
CA ARG A 261 7.83 7.01 -23.07
C ARG A 261 6.31 6.86 -23.12
N ARG A 262 5.72 6.87 -24.33
CA ARG A 262 4.27 6.69 -24.54
C ARG A 262 3.91 5.53 -25.47
N THR A 263 4.91 4.79 -25.93
CA THR A 263 4.75 3.66 -26.85
C THR A 263 5.44 2.42 -26.31
N LEU A 264 4.91 1.26 -26.63
CA LEU A 264 5.50 -0.03 -26.28
C LEU A 264 6.70 -0.34 -27.18
N THR A 265 7.68 -1.07 -26.66
CA THR A 265 8.76 -1.64 -27.48
C THR A 265 8.22 -2.72 -28.42
N ALA A 266 9.00 -3.15 -29.41
CA ALA A 266 8.61 -4.26 -30.28
C ALA A 266 8.33 -5.56 -29.50
N THR A 267 9.13 -5.83 -28.46
CA THR A 267 8.95 -7.00 -27.58
C THR A 267 7.67 -6.87 -26.75
N GLN A 268 7.43 -5.71 -26.14
CA GLN A 268 6.19 -5.44 -25.39
C GLN A 268 4.94 -5.50 -26.28
N ARG A 269 5.00 -5.08 -27.55
CA ARG A 269 3.88 -5.25 -28.50
C ARG A 269 3.58 -6.72 -28.79
N ARG A 270 4.59 -7.56 -28.92
CA ARG A 270 4.39 -9.02 -29.03
C ARG A 270 3.75 -9.58 -27.76
N GLY A 271 4.22 -9.16 -26.58
CA GLY A 271 3.62 -9.52 -25.30
C GLY A 271 2.16 -9.09 -25.18
N LEU A 272 1.82 -7.87 -25.61
CA LEU A 272 0.44 -7.37 -25.64
C LEU A 272 -0.45 -8.21 -26.58
N ALA A 273 0.07 -8.68 -27.72
CA ALA A 273 -0.69 -9.56 -28.61
C ALA A 273 -1.02 -10.89 -27.92
N ILE A 274 -0.02 -11.55 -27.33
CA ILE A 274 -0.21 -12.79 -26.56
C ILE A 274 -1.21 -12.57 -25.41
N PHE A 275 -1.07 -11.46 -24.69
CA PHE A 275 -1.95 -11.10 -23.59
C PHE A 275 -3.41 -10.91 -24.03
N ARG A 276 -3.65 -10.30 -25.20
CA ARG A 276 -5.00 -10.13 -25.75
C ARG A 276 -5.68 -11.46 -25.98
N ASP A 277 -4.95 -12.41 -26.55
CA ASP A 277 -5.50 -13.71 -26.95
C ASP A 277 -5.72 -14.63 -25.75
N ASN A 278 -4.89 -14.51 -24.71
CA ASN A 278 -4.83 -15.49 -23.62
C ASN A 278 -5.30 -14.97 -22.25
N CYS A 279 -5.22 -13.66 -22.00
CA CYS A 279 -5.37 -13.10 -20.64
C CYS A 279 -6.51 -12.06 -20.54
N ALA A 280 -6.80 -11.35 -21.63
CA ALA A 280 -7.71 -10.20 -21.63
C ALA A 280 -9.19 -10.56 -21.37
N GLY A 281 -9.56 -11.85 -21.41
CA GLY A 281 -10.89 -12.32 -21.01
C GLY A 281 -11.21 -11.99 -19.54
N CYS A 282 -10.20 -12.06 -18.66
CA CYS A 282 -10.30 -11.69 -17.25
C CYS A 282 -9.61 -10.36 -16.93
N HIS A 283 -8.45 -10.09 -17.54
CA HIS A 283 -7.67 -8.88 -17.32
C HIS A 283 -7.91 -7.84 -18.43
N GLN A 284 -9.12 -7.27 -18.43
CA GLN A 284 -9.65 -6.55 -19.58
C GLN A 284 -8.87 -5.26 -19.92
N LEU A 285 -8.65 -5.07 -21.22
CA LEU A 285 -8.03 -3.87 -21.80
C LEU A 285 -9.06 -2.76 -22.03
N VAL A 286 -9.70 -2.31 -20.94
CA VAL A 286 -10.76 -1.29 -20.95
C VAL A 286 -10.31 -0.05 -20.19
N ARG A 287 -10.84 1.13 -20.56
CA ARG A 287 -10.50 2.39 -19.89
C ARG A 287 -11.12 2.44 -18.49
N SER A 288 -10.41 3.02 -17.54
CA SER A 288 -10.80 3.09 -16.13
C SER A 288 -11.65 4.30 -15.76
N THR A 289 -12.44 4.79 -16.70
CA THR A 289 -13.27 5.97 -16.50
C THR A 289 -14.75 5.60 -16.51
N PRO A 290 -15.59 6.28 -15.70
CA PRO A 290 -17.04 6.14 -15.80
C PRO A 290 -17.61 6.50 -17.18
N ARG A 291 -16.91 7.35 -17.94
CA ARG A 291 -17.36 7.91 -19.24
C ARG A 291 -17.16 6.99 -20.46
N GLY A 292 -16.66 5.77 -20.27
CA GLY A 292 -16.52 4.80 -21.36
C GLY A 292 -15.53 3.69 -21.05
N ARG A 293 -15.86 2.46 -21.47
CA ARG A 293 -15.02 1.27 -21.30
C ARG A 293 -14.11 0.99 -22.51
N THR A 294 -14.26 1.73 -23.61
CA THR A 294 -13.52 1.47 -24.85
C THR A 294 -12.24 2.30 -24.90
N ILE A 295 -11.20 1.70 -25.46
CA ILE A 295 -9.94 2.37 -25.79
C ILE A 295 -9.78 2.27 -27.30
N ARG A 296 -9.53 3.39 -27.98
CA ARG A 296 -9.28 3.35 -29.43
C ARG A 296 -7.98 2.59 -29.69
N ARG A 297 -7.92 1.86 -30.82
CA ARG A 297 -6.74 1.04 -31.16
C ARG A 297 -5.42 1.81 -31.14
N GLY A 298 -5.41 3.07 -31.60
CA GLY A 298 -4.23 3.94 -31.59
C GLY A 298 -3.86 4.52 -30.21
N GLU A 299 -4.75 4.43 -29.23
CA GLU A 299 -4.55 5.00 -27.88
C GLU A 299 -4.03 3.97 -26.86
N ILE A 300 -4.15 2.66 -27.17
CA ILE A 300 -3.92 1.58 -26.19
C ILE A 300 -2.53 1.58 -25.57
N GLU A 301 -1.47 1.85 -26.33
CA GLU A 301 -0.09 1.83 -25.80
C GLU A 301 0.12 2.97 -24.80
N ALA A 302 -0.31 4.18 -25.15
CA ALA A 302 -0.21 5.34 -24.28
C ALA A 302 -1.07 5.17 -23.03
N SER A 303 -2.29 4.67 -23.16
CA SER A 303 -3.16 4.40 -22.01
C SER A 303 -2.62 3.30 -21.10
N LEU A 304 -1.96 2.26 -21.63
CA LEU A 304 -1.31 1.22 -20.82
C LEU A 304 -0.17 1.82 -20.00
N ILE A 305 0.74 2.57 -20.64
CA ILE A 305 1.90 3.18 -19.97
C ILE A 305 1.47 4.25 -18.96
N ALA A 306 0.40 5.00 -19.27
CA ALA A 306 -0.16 5.99 -18.36
C ALA A 306 -0.98 5.36 -17.21
N GLY A 307 -1.13 4.04 -17.17
CA GLY A 307 -1.92 3.35 -16.15
C GLY A 307 -3.42 3.60 -16.27
N GLU A 308 -3.94 4.00 -17.42
CA GLU A 308 -5.37 4.33 -17.64
C GLU A 308 -6.25 3.11 -17.96
N VAL A 309 -5.63 1.94 -18.09
CA VAL A 309 -6.30 0.67 -18.41
C VAL A 309 -6.59 -0.11 -17.14
N THR A 310 -7.82 -0.61 -17.00
CA THR A 310 -8.30 -1.28 -15.78
C THR A 310 -7.57 -2.60 -15.51
N LEU A 311 -7.24 -3.38 -16.54
CA LEU A 311 -6.53 -4.67 -16.43
C LEU A 311 -7.18 -5.69 -15.48
N THR A 312 -8.50 -5.59 -15.30
CA THR A 312 -9.35 -6.51 -14.54
C THR A 312 -10.76 -6.53 -15.12
N SER A 313 -11.57 -7.51 -14.70
CA SER A 313 -13.00 -7.64 -15.01
C SER A 313 -13.80 -7.58 -13.71
N PRO A 314 -15.07 -7.17 -13.74
CA PRO A 314 -15.88 -7.10 -12.52
C PRO A 314 -16.43 -8.46 -12.07
N ARG A 315 -16.09 -9.54 -12.78
CA ARG A 315 -16.62 -10.89 -12.52
C ARG A 315 -15.78 -11.61 -11.47
N ARG A 316 -16.35 -12.66 -10.89
CA ARG A 316 -15.63 -13.62 -10.04
C ARG A 316 -15.33 -14.87 -10.85
N HIS A 317 -14.13 -15.41 -10.66
CA HIS A 317 -13.64 -16.59 -11.35
C HIS A 317 -12.96 -17.53 -10.36
N ASP A 318 -13.18 -18.82 -10.51
CA ASP A 318 -12.42 -19.85 -9.81
C ASP A 318 -11.36 -20.42 -10.76
N VAL A 319 -10.20 -19.76 -10.72
CA VAL A 319 -9.03 -20.02 -11.58
C VAL A 319 -8.03 -21.00 -10.97
N GLY A 320 -8.35 -21.65 -9.84
CA GLY A 320 -7.43 -22.60 -9.17
C GLY A 320 -6.53 -21.99 -8.09
N THR A 321 -6.70 -20.70 -7.78
CA THR A 321 -6.21 -20.08 -6.55
C THR A 321 -7.20 -20.29 -5.39
N PRO A 322 -6.80 -20.17 -4.11
CA PRO A 322 -7.74 -20.26 -2.99
C PRO A 322 -8.94 -19.32 -3.15
N VAL A 323 -10.15 -19.89 -3.13
CA VAL A 323 -11.41 -19.16 -3.32
C VAL A 323 -11.83 -18.50 -2.00
N LEU A 324 -11.93 -17.17 -2.00
CA LEU A 324 -12.20 -16.37 -0.80
C LEU A 324 -13.69 -15.98 -0.67
N GLY A 325 -14.46 -16.10 -1.75
CA GLY A 325 -15.87 -15.73 -1.82
C GLY A 325 -16.69 -16.71 -2.65
N GLU A 326 -18.00 -16.55 -2.61
CA GLU A 326 -18.92 -17.38 -3.37
C GLU A 326 -18.73 -17.19 -4.89
N GLY A 327 -18.57 -18.30 -5.62
CA GLY A 327 -18.40 -18.28 -7.08
C GLY A 327 -17.01 -17.88 -7.57
N GLY A 328 -16.00 -17.79 -6.69
CA GLY A 328 -14.61 -17.48 -7.07
C GLY A 328 -14.12 -16.13 -6.56
N ASN A 329 -13.02 -15.65 -7.14
CA ASN A 329 -12.39 -14.38 -6.79
C ASN A 329 -12.51 -13.38 -7.94
N ASN A 330 -12.67 -12.10 -7.61
CA ASN A 330 -12.46 -11.02 -8.56
C ASN A 330 -10.96 -10.96 -8.95
N PRO A 331 -10.62 -10.93 -10.25
CA PRO A 331 -9.22 -10.89 -10.67
C PRO A 331 -8.60 -9.56 -10.24
N PRO A 332 -7.36 -9.54 -9.70
CA PRO A 332 -6.70 -8.28 -9.41
C PRO A 332 -6.46 -7.51 -10.72
N SER A 333 -6.46 -6.18 -10.65
CA SER A 333 -5.88 -5.36 -11.72
C SER A 333 -4.40 -5.70 -11.87
N LEU A 334 -3.91 -5.77 -13.10
CA LEU A 334 -2.48 -5.96 -13.40
C LEU A 334 -1.71 -4.63 -13.51
N ARG A 335 -2.33 -3.50 -13.16
CA ARG A 335 -1.60 -2.25 -12.96
C ARG A 335 -0.51 -2.47 -11.92
N ASN A 336 0.70 -2.04 -12.22
CA ASN A 336 1.84 -2.16 -11.32
C ASN A 336 2.11 -3.60 -10.85
N VAL A 337 1.76 -4.61 -11.67
CA VAL A 337 1.96 -6.03 -11.30
C VAL A 337 3.43 -6.36 -11.03
N TRP A 338 4.37 -5.58 -11.57
CA TRP A 338 5.80 -5.71 -11.28
C TRP A 338 6.18 -5.42 -9.82
N ALA A 339 5.36 -4.69 -9.06
CA ALA A 339 5.57 -4.35 -7.64
C ALA A 339 4.74 -5.20 -6.67
N ALA A 340 3.92 -6.14 -7.19
CA ALA A 340 2.88 -6.82 -6.42
C ALA A 340 3.30 -8.21 -5.90
N ALA A 341 4.61 -8.48 -5.79
CA ALA A 341 5.09 -9.74 -5.26
C ALA A 341 4.96 -9.80 -3.72
N PRO A 342 4.70 -10.98 -3.13
CA PRO A 342 4.35 -12.22 -3.81
C PRO A 342 2.89 -12.22 -4.31
N TYR A 343 2.64 -13.02 -5.34
CA TYR A 343 1.42 -13.07 -6.13
C TYR A 343 0.41 -14.10 -5.63
N PHE A 344 -0.83 -13.96 -6.15
CA PHE A 344 -2.05 -14.66 -5.75
C PHE A 344 -2.54 -14.29 -4.34
N SER A 345 -3.79 -14.67 -4.04
CA SER A 345 -4.43 -14.33 -2.75
C SER A 345 -3.71 -14.92 -1.55
N ASP A 346 -2.91 -15.97 -1.74
CA ASP A 346 -2.17 -16.68 -0.71
C ASP A 346 -0.65 -16.44 -0.74
N GLY A 347 -0.16 -15.59 -1.65
CA GLY A 347 1.28 -15.29 -1.78
C GLY A 347 2.10 -16.47 -2.30
N SER A 348 1.47 -17.47 -2.92
CA SER A 348 2.12 -18.73 -3.27
C SER A 348 3.08 -18.65 -4.46
N ALA A 349 3.16 -17.53 -5.18
CA ALA A 349 4.15 -17.30 -6.25
C ALA A 349 5.01 -16.08 -5.95
N ALA A 350 6.33 -16.26 -5.82
CA ALA A 350 7.25 -15.18 -5.45
C ALA A 350 7.60 -14.23 -6.61
N THR A 351 7.41 -14.64 -7.85
CA THR A 351 7.84 -13.91 -9.06
C THR A 351 6.79 -13.98 -10.17
N LEU A 352 6.82 -13.03 -11.11
CA LEU A 352 5.99 -13.09 -12.33
C LEU A 352 6.28 -14.36 -13.14
N ASP A 353 7.53 -14.81 -13.14
CA ASP A 353 7.92 -16.09 -13.72
C ASP A 353 7.13 -17.25 -13.11
N ALA A 354 7.07 -17.35 -11.77
CA ALA A 354 6.30 -18.39 -11.08
C ALA A 354 4.78 -18.27 -11.31
N VAL A 355 4.27 -17.06 -11.57
CA VAL A 355 2.88 -16.86 -12.01
C VAL A 355 2.67 -17.48 -13.40
N LEU A 356 3.56 -17.21 -14.36
CA LEU A 356 3.46 -17.75 -15.71
C LEU A 356 3.66 -19.26 -15.76
N ASP A 357 4.52 -19.82 -14.90
CA ASP A 357 4.70 -21.27 -14.82
C ASP A 357 3.41 -21.99 -14.41
N ARG A 358 2.56 -21.34 -13.59
CA ARG A 358 1.23 -21.86 -13.22
C ARG A 358 0.12 -21.52 -14.21
N THR A 359 0.39 -20.66 -15.19
CA THR A 359 -0.66 -20.12 -16.07
C THR A 359 -0.83 -21.00 -17.30
N ASP A 360 -1.99 -21.65 -17.40
CA ASP A 360 -2.42 -22.40 -18.57
C ASP A 360 -3.80 -21.87 -19.03
N PRO A 361 -3.86 -21.00 -20.05
CA PRO A 361 -5.11 -20.43 -20.56
C PRO A 361 -6.12 -21.46 -21.07
N ASN A 362 -5.65 -22.67 -21.41
CA ASN A 362 -6.50 -23.76 -21.90
C ASN A 362 -7.05 -24.64 -20.77
N ALA A 363 -6.52 -24.50 -19.55
CA ALA A 363 -7.00 -25.23 -18.39
C ALA A 363 -8.27 -24.58 -17.80
N LYS A 364 -9.19 -25.42 -17.30
CA LYS A 364 -10.35 -24.95 -16.51
C LYS A 364 -9.92 -24.14 -15.28
N LYS A 365 -8.78 -24.50 -14.68
CA LYS A 365 -8.17 -23.83 -13.52
C LYS A 365 -6.87 -23.17 -13.97
N ILE A 366 -7.00 -22.00 -14.57
CA ILE A 366 -5.92 -21.31 -15.32
C ILE A 366 -4.65 -21.13 -14.49
N HIS A 367 -4.74 -20.82 -13.20
CA HIS A 367 -3.62 -20.53 -12.30
C HIS A 367 -3.41 -21.61 -11.21
N ALA A 368 -3.89 -22.83 -11.45
CA ALA A 368 -3.75 -23.91 -10.47
C ALA A 368 -2.27 -24.25 -10.22
N PRO A 369 -1.84 -24.51 -8.97
CA PRO A 369 -0.46 -24.91 -8.67
C PRO A 369 0.03 -26.11 -9.47
N GLN A 370 -0.87 -27.05 -9.81
CA GLN A 370 -0.54 -28.26 -10.57
C GLN A 370 -0.09 -27.96 -12.00
N ASN A 371 -0.43 -26.80 -12.56
CA ASN A 371 -0.01 -26.42 -13.91
C ASN A 371 1.50 -26.21 -13.99
N ALA A 372 2.17 -25.80 -12.90
CA ALA A 372 3.62 -25.60 -12.86
C ALA A 372 4.43 -26.90 -13.01
N ALA A 373 3.80 -28.07 -12.86
CA ALA A 373 4.45 -29.35 -13.10
C ALA A 373 4.40 -29.78 -14.59
N ARG A 374 3.68 -29.04 -15.44
CA ARG A 374 3.55 -29.32 -16.87
C ARG A 374 4.59 -28.54 -17.66
N PRO A 375 4.91 -28.96 -18.90
CA PRO A 375 5.69 -28.13 -19.81
C PRO A 375 5.06 -26.73 -19.95
N PRO A 376 5.85 -25.64 -19.95
CA PRO A 376 5.33 -24.28 -20.09
C PRO A 376 4.47 -24.14 -21.36
N ILE A 377 3.28 -23.58 -21.23
CA ILE A 377 2.36 -23.42 -22.37
C ILE A 377 2.88 -22.39 -23.38
N PHE A 378 3.60 -21.38 -22.90
CA PHE A 378 4.21 -20.34 -23.74
C PHE A 378 5.66 -20.72 -24.08
N PRO A 379 6.03 -20.76 -25.38
CA PRO A 379 7.42 -20.90 -25.79
C PRO A 379 8.33 -19.82 -25.16
N PRO A 380 9.64 -20.06 -25.01
CA PRO A 380 10.55 -19.15 -24.31
C PRO A 380 10.49 -17.69 -24.80
N ALA A 381 10.43 -17.47 -26.13
CA ALA A 381 10.36 -16.14 -26.71
C ALA A 381 9.03 -15.42 -26.42
N GLU A 382 7.91 -16.15 -26.44
CA GLU A 382 6.58 -15.62 -26.11
C GLU A 382 6.48 -15.29 -24.62
N ARG A 383 6.98 -16.19 -23.77
CA ARG A 383 7.05 -16.00 -22.33
C ARG A 383 7.87 -14.76 -21.96
N ALA A 384 9.04 -14.58 -22.59
CA ALA A 384 9.86 -13.38 -22.40
C ALA A 384 9.14 -12.10 -22.85
N ALA A 385 8.43 -12.14 -23.99
CA ALA A 385 7.66 -11.00 -24.47
C ALA A 385 6.50 -10.64 -23.54
N LEU A 386 5.79 -11.65 -23.01
CA LEU A 386 4.71 -11.45 -22.05
C LEU A 386 5.23 -10.86 -20.73
N LEU A 387 6.38 -11.33 -20.21
CA LEU A 387 7.00 -10.76 -19.03
C LEU A 387 7.44 -9.30 -19.24
N ASP A 388 8.04 -8.98 -20.38
CA ASP A 388 8.43 -7.60 -20.72
C ASP A 388 7.20 -6.67 -20.81
N PHE A 389 6.09 -7.18 -21.35
CA PHE A 389 4.82 -6.48 -21.35
C PHE A 389 4.26 -6.26 -19.94
N LEU A 390 4.17 -7.30 -19.10
CA LEU A 390 3.66 -7.20 -17.72
C LEU A 390 4.49 -6.24 -16.87
N LYS A 391 5.81 -6.19 -17.08
CA LYS A 391 6.70 -5.24 -16.41
C LYS A 391 6.40 -3.78 -16.80
N ALA A 392 5.81 -3.53 -17.97
CA ALA A 392 5.49 -2.18 -18.43
C ALA A 392 4.16 -1.63 -17.89
N LEU A 393 3.37 -2.43 -17.14
CA LEU A 393 2.01 -2.11 -16.68
C LEU A 393 1.94 -1.39 -15.32
#